data_AF-A0A541AXM8-F1
#
_entry.id   AF-A0A541AXM8-F1
#
_cell.length_a   1.000
_cell.length_b   1.000
_cell.length_c   1.000
_cell.angle_alpha   90.00
_cell.angle_beta   90.00
_cell.angle_gamma   90.00
#
_symmetry.space_group_name_H-M   'P 1'
#
loop_
_entity.id
_entity.type
_entity.pdbx_description
1 polymer ?
#
loop_
_entity_poly.entity_id
_entity_poly.type
_entity_poly.pdbx_seq_one_letter_code
_entity_poly.pdbx_strand_id
1 'polypeptide(L)'
;MYSVLLIESTELLSKSKNPYSKTMEIFIGVLDGDGYIEIGPQKQYSKNPNYQPKSTIRSRIVLRLHKRDKELLELFKNTLKIGKIDELKKENQYRLIISKTEILNVIYPFLINNNIEFLVFNRRRQFFLLKYIIENNIKHWEDVDLNKIDNLFNKKNKNFEFVDIIKLPYFNNWLVGFTMAEGSFHIKAKGYAHYSIVQSGIENSQIIKAIHYFIKGPDSFDHQIKPENSKVYRISFSSKKDLSFIINFFDKNTLLGYKKLQYDNWKSNIISKMKGSASNVILPKVSNNNDSSLNKNYLYLIYGLLLGNSFILNKNNEIKLIIEIEGKHMSYITHIHKKILSLGYCEDKLPLIKTKIVRGGNLNKVMLLHTFNNNNYLELFNKWYLDKHNKNIPNDIINNFNEESLAYWIMTDGKISKNKLFVNMKNFNDKELKIFIQFLENKFNLHQIHLNNNWLEFNSNNIKQIYNITKPYIIPSMKFKFLSTGH
;
A
#
# COMPACT_ATOMS: atom_id res chain seq x y z
N MET A 1 -38.54 -37.49 -1.02
CA MET A 1 -38.81 -36.90 -2.34
C MET A 1 -38.09 -35.55 -2.48
N TYR A 2 -36.77 -35.54 -2.35
CA TYR A 2 -35.87 -34.45 -2.77
C TYR A 2 -34.52 -35.11 -3.04
N SER A 3 -34.47 -35.79 -4.17
CA SER A 3 -33.34 -36.54 -4.71
C SER A 3 -33.37 -36.40 -6.22
N VAL A 4 -33.32 -35.16 -6.72
CA VAL A 4 -33.01 -34.75 -8.10
C VAL A 4 -32.53 -33.30 -8.00
N LEU A 5 -31.45 -32.93 -8.70
CA LEU A 5 -30.66 -31.67 -8.71
C LEU A 5 -29.22 -31.76 -8.13
N LEU A 6 -28.71 -32.98 -7.97
CA LEU A 6 -27.30 -33.28 -8.30
C LEU A 6 -27.28 -33.68 -9.78
N ILE A 7 -26.28 -33.21 -10.54
CA ILE A 7 -26.09 -33.32 -12.00
C ILE A 7 -26.60 -32.07 -12.73
N GLU A 8 -25.82 -30.98 -12.64
CA GLU A 8 -25.55 -29.98 -13.71
C GLU A 8 -24.73 -28.82 -13.09
N SER A 9 -23.43 -29.07 -12.93
CA SER A 9 -22.37 -28.04 -12.80
C SER A 9 -20.96 -28.65 -12.67
N THR A 10 -20.82 -29.96 -12.84
CA THR A 10 -19.54 -30.68 -12.91
C THR A 10 -18.78 -30.53 -14.23
N GLU A 11 -19.24 -29.68 -15.16
CA GLU A 11 -18.47 -29.27 -16.35
C GLU A 11 -18.14 -27.78 -16.31
N LEU A 12 -17.16 -27.43 -15.47
CA LEU A 12 -16.25 -26.28 -15.68
C LEU A 12 -14.94 -26.48 -14.89
N LEU A 13 -14.54 -27.75 -14.72
CA LEU A 13 -13.20 -28.17 -14.30
C LEU A 13 -12.27 -28.17 -15.53
N SER A 14 -12.04 -26.98 -16.08
CA SER A 14 -10.94 -26.73 -17.00
C SER A 14 -10.28 -25.40 -16.62
N LYS A 15 -9.09 -25.51 -16.02
CA LYS A 15 -8.02 -24.49 -15.96
C LYS A 15 -8.48 -23.05 -16.27
N SER A 16 -9.20 -22.43 -15.34
CA SER A 16 -9.21 -20.97 -15.23
C SER A 16 -8.83 -20.62 -13.80
N LYS A 17 -7.78 -19.82 -13.64
CA LYS A 17 -7.40 -19.26 -12.33
C LYS A 17 -8.50 -18.26 -11.95
N ASN A 18 -9.58 -18.73 -11.33
CA ASN A 18 -10.61 -17.85 -10.80
C ASN A 18 -9.95 -16.89 -9.78
N PRO A 19 -9.90 -15.57 -10.04
CA PRO A 19 -9.28 -14.60 -9.14
C PRO A 19 -9.87 -14.61 -7.72
N TYR A 20 -11.12 -15.08 -7.59
CA TYR A 20 -11.80 -15.29 -6.32
C TYR A 20 -11.17 -16.42 -5.51
N SER A 21 -10.85 -17.57 -6.12
CA SER A 21 -10.25 -18.72 -5.43
C SER A 21 -8.90 -18.36 -4.83
N LYS A 22 -8.03 -17.74 -5.65
CA LYS A 22 -6.71 -17.30 -5.20
C LYS A 22 -6.80 -16.31 -4.03
N THR A 23 -7.70 -15.31 -4.12
CA THR A 23 -7.88 -14.33 -3.05
C THR A 23 -8.35 -14.98 -1.75
N MET A 24 -9.26 -15.96 -1.84
CA MET A 24 -9.75 -16.68 -0.67
C MET A 24 -8.64 -17.53 -0.03
N GLU A 25 -7.85 -18.27 -0.81
CA GLU A 25 -6.72 -19.06 -0.29
C GLU A 25 -5.67 -18.18 0.42
N ILE A 26 -5.35 -17.01 -0.15
CA ILE A 26 -4.49 -16.00 0.50
C ILE A 26 -5.15 -15.50 1.79
N PHE A 27 -6.45 -15.19 1.76
CA PHE A 27 -7.18 -14.70 2.92
C PHE A 27 -7.17 -15.72 4.08
N ILE A 28 -7.31 -17.01 3.80
CA ILE A 28 -7.19 -18.08 4.80
C ILE A 28 -5.79 -18.09 5.42
N GLY A 29 -4.73 -17.91 4.63
CA GLY A 29 -3.37 -17.76 5.15
C GLY A 29 -3.20 -16.57 6.10
N VAL A 30 -3.80 -15.43 5.78
CA VAL A 30 -3.79 -14.24 6.66
C VAL A 30 -4.56 -14.51 7.96
N LEU A 31 -5.72 -15.16 7.88
CA LEU A 31 -6.51 -15.55 9.05
C LEU A 31 -5.79 -16.55 9.95
N ASP A 32 -4.97 -17.43 9.38
CA ASP A 32 -4.16 -18.38 10.14
C ASP A 32 -3.11 -17.70 11.02
N GLY A 33 -2.53 -16.59 10.54
CA GLY A 33 -1.59 -15.78 11.32
C GLY A 33 -2.26 -14.82 12.30
N ASP A 34 -3.03 -13.85 11.80
CA ASP A 34 -3.54 -12.72 12.60
C ASP A 34 -5.06 -12.76 12.86
N GLY A 35 -5.76 -13.75 12.31
CA GLY A 35 -7.21 -13.90 12.46
C GLY A 35 -7.63 -14.80 13.62
N TYR A 36 -8.92 -14.78 13.90
CA TYR A 36 -9.57 -15.76 14.78
C TYR A 36 -11.03 -15.96 14.43
N ILE A 37 -11.55 -17.15 14.76
CA ILE A 37 -12.98 -17.46 14.67
C ILE A 37 -13.54 -17.39 16.09
N GLU A 38 -14.43 -16.42 16.31
CA GLU A 38 -15.09 -16.21 17.60
C GLU A 38 -16.38 -17.03 17.66
N ILE A 39 -16.43 -17.92 18.65
CA ILE A 39 -17.59 -18.77 18.94
C ILE A 39 -17.86 -18.66 20.44
N GLY A 40 -19.11 -18.36 20.81
CA GLY A 40 -19.45 -18.19 22.22
C GLY A 40 -20.92 -17.87 22.46
N PRO A 41 -21.33 -17.68 23.73
CA PRO A 41 -22.70 -17.38 24.08
C PRO A 41 -23.11 -15.98 23.62
N GLN A 42 -24.31 -15.87 23.06
CA GLN A 42 -25.04 -14.64 22.83
C GLN A 42 -26.30 -14.65 23.68
N LYS A 43 -26.24 -13.91 24.80
CA LYS A 43 -27.33 -13.80 25.77
C LYS A 43 -28.62 -13.35 25.10
N GLN A 44 -29.70 -14.04 25.42
CA GLN A 44 -31.06 -13.68 25.05
C GLN A 44 -31.73 -13.06 26.28
N TYR A 45 -32.67 -12.14 26.05
CA TYR A 45 -33.37 -11.45 27.13
C TYR A 45 -34.88 -11.71 27.02
N SER A 46 -35.50 -12.03 28.15
CA SER A 46 -36.94 -12.23 28.28
C SER A 46 -37.52 -11.15 29.19
N LYS A 47 -38.70 -10.63 28.83
CA LYS A 47 -39.47 -9.73 29.71
C LYS A 47 -40.15 -10.46 30.88
N ASN A 48 -40.24 -11.79 30.80
CA ASN A 48 -40.79 -12.61 31.88
C ASN A 48 -39.66 -12.95 32.89
N PRO A 49 -39.74 -12.47 34.15
CA PRO A 49 -38.72 -12.68 35.17
C PRO A 49 -38.56 -14.16 35.59
N ASN A 50 -39.57 -14.99 35.35
CA ASN A 50 -39.55 -16.42 35.71
C ASN A 50 -39.00 -17.32 34.60
N TYR A 51 -38.58 -16.73 33.47
CA TYR A 51 -38.05 -17.47 32.33
C TYR A 51 -36.72 -16.88 31.87
N GLN A 52 -35.64 -17.65 32.05
CA GLN A 52 -34.33 -17.31 31.47
C GLN A 52 -34.17 -18.04 30.14
N PRO A 53 -34.17 -17.32 29.00
CA PRO A 53 -33.98 -17.94 27.70
C PRO A 53 -32.54 -18.45 27.55
N LYS A 54 -32.39 -19.62 26.92
CA LYS A 54 -31.07 -20.15 26.54
C LYS A 54 -30.33 -19.19 25.60
N SER A 55 -29.02 -19.06 25.78
CA SER A 55 -28.18 -18.25 24.93
C SER A 55 -28.09 -18.84 23.53
N THR A 56 -28.24 -18.02 22.50
CA THR A 56 -27.90 -18.44 21.12
C THR A 56 -26.39 -18.48 20.93
N ILE A 57 -25.92 -19.13 19.86
CA ILE A 57 -24.47 -19.18 19.56
C ILE A 57 -24.06 -18.01 18.66
N ARG A 58 -23.16 -17.17 19.16
CA ARG A 58 -22.42 -16.18 18.37
C ARG A 58 -21.37 -16.92 17.53
N SER A 59 -21.31 -16.58 16.25
CA SER A 59 -20.24 -17.04 15.36
C SER A 59 -19.83 -15.89 14.44
N ARG A 60 -18.55 -15.51 14.47
CA ARG A 60 -17.98 -14.51 13.54
C ARG A 60 -16.50 -14.79 13.31
N ILE A 61 -16.00 -14.44 12.13
CA ILE A 61 -14.56 -14.41 11.85
C ILE A 61 -14.11 -12.97 12.03
N VAL A 62 -12.99 -12.78 12.73
CA VAL A 62 -12.43 -11.47 12.97
C VAL A 62 -10.96 -11.48 12.57
N LEU A 63 -10.58 -10.52 11.74
CA LEU A 63 -9.19 -10.21 11.41
C LEU A 63 -8.91 -8.81 11.92
N ARG A 64 -7.94 -8.67 12.84
CA ARG A 64 -7.53 -7.38 13.39
C ARG A 64 -6.15 -7.06 12.89
N LEU A 65 -6.01 -5.95 12.15
CA LEU A 65 -4.73 -5.49 11.65
C LEU A 65 -4.46 -4.07 12.14
N HIS A 66 -3.18 -3.72 12.23
CA HIS A 66 -2.76 -2.36 12.51
C HIS A 66 -3.30 -1.39 11.45
N LYS A 67 -3.54 -0.12 11.80
CA LYS A 67 -4.09 0.91 10.88
C LYS A 67 -3.37 1.03 9.54
N ARG A 68 -2.08 0.69 9.48
CA ARG A 68 -1.26 0.68 8.26
C ARG A 68 -1.74 -0.34 7.21
N ASP A 69 -2.50 -1.35 7.64
CA ASP A 69 -3.02 -2.45 6.80
C ASP A 69 -4.54 -2.30 6.57
N LYS A 70 -5.10 -1.09 6.77
CA LYS A 70 -6.52 -0.79 6.51
C LYS A 70 -6.91 -1.12 5.07
N GLU A 71 -6.11 -0.71 4.10
CA GLU A 71 -6.36 -0.96 2.67
C GLU A 71 -6.37 -2.45 2.35
N LEU A 72 -5.58 -3.27 3.06
CA LEU A 72 -5.60 -4.71 2.90
C LEU A 72 -6.94 -5.31 3.36
N LEU A 73 -7.50 -4.82 4.47
CA LEU A 73 -8.83 -5.22 4.90
C LEU A 73 -9.91 -4.80 3.90
N GLU A 74 -9.82 -3.57 3.36
CA GLU A 74 -10.74 -3.07 2.34
C GLU A 74 -10.65 -3.90 1.05
N LEU A 75 -9.45 -4.29 0.64
CA LEU A 75 -9.24 -5.18 -0.51
C LEU A 75 -9.91 -6.54 -0.31
N PHE A 76 -9.72 -7.19 0.84
CA PHE A 76 -10.39 -8.47 1.13
C PHE A 76 -11.90 -8.31 1.15
N LYS A 77 -12.41 -7.29 1.84
CA LYS A 77 -13.85 -6.99 1.90
C LYS A 77 -14.44 -6.80 0.50
N ASN A 78 -13.81 -5.98 -0.34
CA ASN A 78 -14.33 -5.62 -1.66
C ASN A 78 -14.23 -6.80 -2.65
N THR A 79 -13.14 -7.57 -2.59
CA THR A 79 -12.90 -8.70 -3.51
C THR A 79 -13.76 -9.91 -3.15
N LEU A 80 -13.82 -10.26 -1.86
CA LEU A 80 -14.60 -11.40 -1.38
C LEU A 80 -16.08 -11.07 -1.18
N LYS A 81 -16.43 -9.77 -1.18
CA LYS A 81 -17.78 -9.23 -0.94
C LYS A 81 -18.38 -9.70 0.39
N ILE A 82 -17.53 -9.77 1.42
CA ILE A 82 -17.91 -10.19 2.77
C ILE A 82 -17.32 -9.27 3.83
N GLY A 83 -18.03 -9.18 4.95
CA GLY A 83 -17.59 -8.58 6.17
C GLY A 83 -17.75 -7.07 6.23
N LYS A 84 -17.61 -6.57 7.45
CA LYS A 84 -17.67 -5.15 7.80
C LYS A 84 -16.35 -4.74 8.45
N ILE A 85 -15.88 -3.55 8.10
CA ILE A 85 -14.68 -2.96 8.71
C ILE A 85 -15.11 -1.94 9.75
N ASP A 86 -14.60 -2.10 10.97
CA ASP A 86 -14.74 -1.13 12.05
C ASP A 86 -13.34 -0.61 12.46
N GLU A 87 -13.26 0.67 12.85
CA GLU A 87 -12.04 1.26 13.44
C GLU A 87 -12.04 1.08 14.97
N LEU A 88 -10.94 0.55 15.49
CA LEU A 88 -10.64 0.45 16.92
C LEU A 88 -9.67 1.58 17.29
N LYS A 89 -10.24 2.77 17.55
CA LYS A 89 -9.48 4.03 17.71
C LYS A 89 -8.44 3.99 18.83
N LYS A 90 -8.72 3.28 19.93
CA LYS A 90 -7.82 3.23 21.10
C LYS A 90 -6.62 2.31 20.85
N GLU A 91 -6.80 1.31 20.01
CA GLU A 91 -5.84 0.24 19.74
C GLU A 91 -5.00 0.50 18.47
N ASN A 92 -5.26 1.60 17.75
CA ASN A 92 -4.68 1.92 16.45
C ASN A 92 -4.81 0.77 15.43
N GLN A 93 -5.95 0.09 15.47
CA GLN A 93 -6.25 -1.09 14.66
C GLN A 93 -7.57 -0.93 13.91
N TYR A 94 -7.69 -1.67 12.82
CA TYR A 94 -8.95 -1.90 12.14
C TYR A 94 -9.28 -3.38 12.28
N ARG A 95 -10.58 -3.69 12.38
CA ARG A 95 -11.05 -5.07 12.39
C ARG A 95 -12.00 -5.29 11.22
N LEU A 96 -11.76 -6.36 10.46
CA LEU A 96 -12.73 -6.93 9.53
C LEU A 96 -13.51 -8.00 10.30
N ILE A 97 -14.82 -7.84 10.38
CA ILE A 97 -15.74 -8.79 11.01
C ILE A 97 -16.61 -9.41 9.92
N ILE A 98 -16.57 -10.73 9.80
CA ILE A 98 -17.44 -11.51 8.92
C ILE A 98 -18.51 -12.18 9.78
N SER A 99 -19.77 -11.93 9.43
CA SER A 99 -20.95 -12.37 10.18
C SER A 99 -21.22 -13.87 10.03
N LYS A 100 -22.03 -14.43 10.92
CA LYS A 100 -22.49 -15.84 10.85
C LYS A 100 -23.09 -16.17 9.48
N THR A 101 -23.92 -15.30 8.93
CA THR A 101 -24.57 -15.52 7.63
C THR A 101 -23.55 -15.62 6.49
N GLU A 102 -22.57 -14.72 6.46
CA GLU A 102 -21.51 -14.73 5.43
C GLU A 102 -20.58 -15.94 5.60
N ILE A 103 -20.32 -16.37 6.83
CA ILE A 103 -19.59 -17.62 7.08
C ILE A 103 -20.32 -18.80 6.48
N LEU A 104 -21.63 -18.94 6.76
CA LEU A 104 -22.42 -20.08 6.31
C LEU A 104 -22.65 -20.10 4.79
N ASN A 105 -22.77 -18.93 4.17
CA ASN A 105 -23.13 -18.83 2.76
C ASN A 105 -21.92 -18.70 1.83
N VAL A 106 -20.76 -18.28 2.32
CA VAL A 106 -19.59 -17.97 1.49
C VAL A 106 -18.37 -18.77 1.92
N ILE A 107 -17.90 -18.56 3.15
CA ILE A 107 -16.61 -19.15 3.59
C ILE A 107 -16.73 -20.66 3.78
N TYR A 108 -17.70 -21.12 4.55
CA TYR A 108 -17.86 -22.53 4.87
C TYR A 108 -18.05 -23.39 3.61
N PRO A 109 -18.97 -23.07 2.67
CA PRO A 109 -19.12 -23.83 1.43
C PRO A 109 -17.85 -23.83 0.59
N PHE A 110 -17.15 -22.69 0.49
CA PHE A 110 -15.90 -22.60 -0.26
C PHE A 110 -14.82 -23.52 0.30
N LEU A 111 -14.63 -23.53 1.63
CA LEU A 111 -13.63 -24.37 2.30
C LEU A 111 -13.94 -25.86 2.10
N ILE A 112 -15.19 -26.27 2.27
CA ILE A 112 -15.60 -27.67 2.11
C ILE A 112 -15.46 -28.13 0.65
N ASN A 113 -15.96 -27.36 -0.32
CA ASN A 113 -15.98 -27.76 -1.73
C ASN A 113 -14.58 -27.82 -2.36
N ASN A 114 -13.64 -27.01 -1.86
CA ASN A 114 -12.27 -26.97 -2.36
C ASN A 114 -11.29 -27.75 -1.49
N ASN A 115 -11.77 -28.44 -0.45
CA ASN A 115 -10.95 -29.17 0.52
C ASN A 115 -9.82 -28.30 1.11
N ILE A 116 -10.16 -27.07 1.49
CA ILE A 116 -9.22 -26.12 2.10
C ILE A 116 -9.39 -26.15 3.61
N GLU A 117 -8.26 -26.36 4.29
CA GLU A 117 -8.19 -26.40 5.75
C GLU A 117 -7.29 -25.27 6.26
N PHE A 118 -7.64 -24.71 7.42
CA PHE A 118 -6.71 -23.92 8.22
C PHE A 118 -5.54 -24.83 8.64
N LEU A 119 -4.33 -24.30 8.69
CA LEU A 119 -3.13 -25.08 9.03
C LEU A 119 -2.70 -24.84 10.47
N VAL A 120 -2.81 -23.60 10.95
CA VAL A 120 -2.39 -23.26 12.32
C VAL A 120 -3.31 -23.92 13.34
N PHE A 121 -2.72 -24.60 14.33
CA PHE A 121 -3.44 -25.45 15.29
C PHE A 121 -4.64 -24.76 15.95
N ASN A 122 -4.46 -23.52 16.42
CA ASN A 122 -5.55 -22.79 17.06
C ASN A 122 -6.70 -22.45 16.10
N ARG A 123 -6.42 -22.13 14.83
CA ARG A 123 -7.49 -21.88 13.85
C ARG A 123 -8.18 -23.18 13.44
N ARG A 124 -7.45 -24.29 13.31
CA ARG A 124 -8.04 -25.62 13.12
C ARG A 124 -9.02 -25.97 14.23
N ARG A 125 -8.63 -25.77 15.49
CA ARG A 125 -9.50 -26.06 16.64
C ARG A 125 -10.76 -25.19 16.62
N GLN A 126 -10.62 -23.89 16.36
CA GLN A 126 -11.77 -22.99 16.29
C GLN A 126 -12.70 -23.33 15.12
N PHE A 127 -12.16 -23.65 13.94
CA PHE A 127 -12.95 -24.04 12.78
C PHE A 127 -13.63 -25.40 12.99
N PHE A 128 -12.97 -26.34 13.67
CA PHE A 128 -13.56 -27.63 14.05
C PHE A 128 -14.77 -27.43 14.97
N LEU A 129 -14.68 -26.56 15.98
CA LEU A 129 -15.81 -26.23 16.85
C LEU A 129 -16.98 -25.63 16.03
N LEU A 130 -16.69 -24.69 15.13
CA LEU A 130 -17.70 -24.10 14.25
C LEU A 130 -18.39 -25.16 13.39
N LYS A 131 -17.59 -26.00 12.72
CA LYS A 131 -18.05 -27.08 11.86
C LYS A 131 -18.93 -28.06 12.63
N TYR A 132 -18.50 -28.48 13.82
CA TYR A 132 -19.27 -29.39 14.68
C TYR A 132 -20.64 -28.80 15.05
N ILE A 133 -20.70 -27.52 15.43
CA ILE A 133 -21.95 -26.82 15.76
C ILE A 133 -22.90 -26.79 14.55
N ILE A 134 -22.37 -26.50 13.35
CA ILE A 134 -23.14 -26.44 12.11
C ILE A 134 -23.70 -27.82 11.76
N GLU A 135 -22.84 -28.85 11.72
CA GLU A 135 -23.21 -30.20 11.30
C GLU A 135 -24.19 -30.88 12.25
N ASN A 136 -24.14 -30.56 13.54
CA ASN A 136 -25.07 -31.10 14.54
C ASN A 136 -26.27 -30.18 14.80
N ASN A 137 -26.42 -29.09 14.03
CA ASN A 137 -27.52 -28.12 14.15
C ASN A 137 -27.73 -27.61 15.59
N ILE A 138 -26.64 -27.36 16.32
CA ILE A 138 -26.71 -26.89 17.71
C ILE A 138 -27.13 -25.42 17.70
N LYS A 139 -28.24 -25.10 18.38
CA LYS A 139 -28.83 -23.75 18.36
C LYS A 139 -28.44 -22.91 19.57
N HIS A 140 -28.29 -23.55 20.73
CA HIS A 140 -28.03 -22.89 21.99
C HIS A 140 -26.64 -23.22 22.54
N TRP A 141 -26.02 -22.26 23.21
CA TRP A 141 -24.68 -22.40 23.75
C TRP A 141 -24.62 -23.42 24.88
N GLU A 142 -25.67 -23.50 25.69
CA GLU A 142 -25.79 -24.45 26.80
C GLU A 142 -25.81 -25.90 26.33
N ASP A 143 -26.12 -26.14 25.04
CA ASP A 143 -26.13 -27.47 24.43
C ASP A 143 -24.75 -27.84 23.82
N VAL A 144 -23.75 -26.95 23.92
CA VAL A 144 -22.38 -27.17 23.41
C VAL A 144 -21.52 -27.84 24.48
N ASP A 145 -21.25 -29.14 24.30
CA ASP A 145 -20.30 -29.88 25.14
C ASP A 145 -18.86 -29.67 24.65
N LEU A 146 -18.20 -28.63 25.19
CA LEU A 146 -16.82 -28.29 24.82
C LEU A 146 -15.83 -29.42 25.12
N ASN A 147 -15.99 -30.14 26.22
CA ASN A 147 -15.08 -31.23 26.60
C ASN A 147 -15.16 -32.38 25.58
N LYS A 148 -16.37 -32.78 25.20
CA LYS A 148 -16.58 -33.79 24.15
C LYS A 148 -16.00 -33.32 22.82
N ILE A 149 -16.24 -32.07 22.45
CA ILE A 149 -15.78 -31.53 21.16
C ILE A 149 -14.25 -31.44 21.13
N ASP A 150 -13.61 -30.96 22.19
CA ASP A 150 -12.14 -30.90 22.28
C ASP A 150 -11.52 -32.30 22.26
N ASN A 151 -12.14 -33.28 22.91
CA ASN A 151 -11.72 -34.69 22.82
C ASN A 151 -11.86 -35.24 21.40
N LEU A 152 -12.93 -34.91 20.69
CA LEU A 152 -13.12 -35.29 19.29
C LEU A 152 -12.10 -34.60 18.38
N PHE A 153 -11.83 -33.32 18.62
CA PHE A 153 -10.77 -32.59 17.92
C PHE A 153 -9.44 -33.29 18.15
N ASN A 154 -9.02 -33.55 19.38
CA ASN A 154 -7.73 -34.21 19.64
C ASN A 154 -7.62 -35.60 19.00
N LYS A 155 -8.72 -36.37 18.91
CA LYS A 155 -8.76 -37.67 18.22
C LYS A 155 -8.72 -37.55 16.69
N LYS A 156 -9.41 -36.56 16.12
CA LYS A 156 -9.53 -36.37 14.65
C LYS A 156 -8.47 -35.44 14.08
N ASN A 157 -7.81 -34.64 14.92
CA ASN A 157 -6.89 -33.62 14.50
C ASN A 157 -5.73 -34.32 13.81
N LYS A 158 -5.67 -34.14 12.49
CA LYS A 158 -4.64 -34.74 11.68
C LYS A 158 -3.29 -34.20 12.16
N ASN A 159 -2.38 -35.13 12.46
CA ASN A 159 -0.97 -34.79 12.51
C ASN A 159 -0.57 -34.44 11.08
N PHE A 160 -0.43 -33.15 10.80
CA PHE A 160 0.11 -32.71 9.53
C PHE A 160 1.61 -32.91 9.55
N GLU A 161 2.08 -33.89 8.81
CA GLU A 161 3.50 -33.97 8.50
C GLU A 161 3.85 -32.88 7.48
N PHE A 162 5.05 -32.32 7.61
CA PHE A 162 5.48 -31.23 6.72
C PHE A 162 5.39 -31.59 5.23
N VAL A 163 5.59 -32.88 4.90
CA VAL A 163 5.48 -33.41 3.53
C VAL A 163 4.06 -33.36 2.97
N ASP A 164 3.04 -33.44 3.83
CA ASP A 164 1.64 -33.35 3.40
C ASP A 164 1.25 -31.89 3.20
N ILE A 165 1.75 -31.00 4.07
CA ILE A 165 1.49 -29.56 4.01
C ILE A 165 1.98 -28.98 2.67
N ILE A 166 3.21 -29.28 2.28
CA ILE A 166 3.79 -28.75 1.03
C ILE A 166 3.10 -29.26 -0.24
N LYS A 167 2.35 -30.39 -0.15
CA LYS A 167 1.62 -30.98 -1.28
C LYS A 167 0.22 -30.39 -1.45
N LEU A 168 -0.26 -29.59 -0.50
CA LEU A 168 -1.58 -28.97 -0.60
C LEU A 168 -1.64 -28.05 -1.82
N PRO A 169 -2.66 -28.18 -2.71
CA PRO A 169 -2.74 -27.37 -3.93
C PRO A 169 -2.75 -25.85 -3.68
N TYR A 170 -3.27 -25.44 -2.53
CA TYR A 170 -3.37 -24.05 -2.10
C TYR A 170 -2.17 -23.59 -1.25
N PHE A 171 -1.18 -24.45 -0.97
CA PHE A 171 -0.06 -24.15 -0.05
C PHE A 171 0.68 -22.87 -0.43
N ASN A 172 0.95 -22.67 -1.73
CA ASN A 172 1.66 -21.47 -2.19
C ASN A 172 0.87 -20.19 -1.92
N ASN A 173 -0.44 -20.19 -2.20
CA ASN A 173 -1.31 -19.03 -1.97
C ASN A 173 -1.52 -18.80 -0.46
N TRP A 174 -1.70 -19.87 0.31
CA TRP A 174 -1.73 -19.82 1.76
C TRP A 174 -0.44 -19.24 2.34
N LEU A 175 0.73 -19.66 1.86
CA LEU A 175 2.03 -19.19 2.33
C LEU A 175 2.23 -17.69 2.07
N VAL A 176 1.69 -17.16 0.97
CA VAL A 176 1.66 -15.71 0.71
C VAL A 176 0.87 -15.00 1.79
N GLY A 177 -0.36 -15.44 2.06
CA GLY A 177 -1.21 -14.88 3.12
C GLY A 177 -0.60 -15.01 4.51
N PHE A 178 -0.06 -16.18 4.83
CA PHE A 178 0.59 -16.44 6.10
C PHE A 178 1.85 -15.59 6.29
N THR A 179 2.62 -15.35 5.21
CA THR A 179 3.75 -14.42 5.21
C THR A 179 3.29 -12.96 5.43
N MET A 180 2.11 -12.58 4.93
CA MET A 180 1.56 -11.24 5.16
C MET A 180 1.30 -10.96 6.65
N ALA A 181 0.89 -11.98 7.41
CA ALA A 181 0.72 -11.91 8.86
C ALA A 181 2.04 -12.12 9.62
N GLU A 182 2.64 -13.31 9.49
CA GLU A 182 3.71 -13.82 10.38
C GLU A 182 5.13 -13.67 9.81
N GLY A 183 5.24 -13.40 8.50
CA GLY A 183 6.54 -13.25 7.85
C GLY A 183 7.25 -11.97 8.24
N SER A 184 8.56 -11.88 8.02
CA SER A 184 9.31 -10.64 8.24
C SER A 184 10.50 -10.55 7.29
N PHE A 185 10.53 -9.47 6.52
CA PHE A 185 11.66 -9.08 5.67
C PHE A 185 12.43 -7.96 6.35
N HIS A 186 13.70 -8.17 6.68
CA HIS A 186 14.49 -7.18 7.42
C HIS A 186 15.98 -7.22 7.06
N ILE A 187 16.66 -6.10 7.30
CA ILE A 187 18.11 -5.97 7.18
C ILE A 187 18.69 -5.86 8.60
N LYS A 188 19.63 -6.73 8.97
CA LYS A 188 20.31 -6.63 10.28
C LYS A 188 21.32 -5.47 10.28
N ALA A 189 21.78 -5.03 11.46
CA ALA A 189 22.72 -3.91 11.61
C ALA A 189 23.99 -4.01 10.75
N LYS A 190 24.51 -5.23 10.54
CA LYS A 190 25.66 -5.50 9.65
C LYS A 190 25.30 -5.48 8.14
N GLY A 191 24.08 -5.07 7.80
CA GLY A 191 23.58 -4.95 6.44
C GLY A 191 23.14 -6.27 5.79
N TYR A 192 23.09 -7.38 6.51
CA TYR A 192 22.68 -8.67 5.95
C TYR A 192 21.16 -8.79 5.89
N ALA A 193 20.66 -9.09 4.69
CA ALA A 193 19.23 -9.32 4.46
C ALA A 193 18.78 -10.66 5.03
N HIS A 194 17.65 -10.64 5.72
CA HIS A 194 17.03 -11.81 6.33
C HIS A 194 15.53 -11.85 6.02
N TYR A 195 15.04 -13.03 5.67
CA TYR A 195 13.63 -13.36 5.75
C TYR A 195 13.43 -14.30 6.94
N SER A 196 12.33 -14.15 7.67
CA SER A 196 11.99 -15.07 8.77
C SER A 196 10.49 -15.22 8.94
N ILE A 197 10.06 -16.38 9.44
CA ILE A 197 8.71 -16.62 9.94
C ILE A 197 8.81 -17.14 11.36
N VAL A 198 7.84 -16.77 12.20
CA VAL A 198 7.73 -17.21 13.59
C VAL A 198 6.34 -17.81 13.80
N GLN A 199 6.24 -18.86 14.59
CA GLN A 199 4.96 -19.33 15.12
C GLN A 199 5.14 -19.97 16.50
N SER A 200 4.17 -19.78 17.38
CA SER A 200 4.15 -20.34 18.74
C SER A 200 3.42 -21.68 18.77
N GLY A 201 3.82 -22.56 19.69
CA GLY A 201 3.21 -23.87 19.91
C GLY A 201 3.97 -25.00 19.22
N ILE A 202 4.20 -26.10 19.96
CA ILE A 202 4.82 -27.34 19.43
C ILE A 202 3.98 -27.94 18.31
N GLU A 203 2.67 -27.75 18.39
CA GLU A 203 1.66 -28.20 17.45
C GLU A 203 1.80 -27.55 16.06
N ASN A 204 2.53 -26.43 15.97
CA ASN A 204 2.80 -25.70 14.73
C ASN A 204 4.21 -25.96 14.18
N SER A 205 5.03 -26.79 14.84
CA SER A 205 6.41 -27.07 14.42
C SER A 205 6.50 -27.66 13.01
N GLN A 206 5.56 -28.52 12.63
CA GLN A 206 5.50 -29.13 11.29
C GLN A 206 5.19 -28.12 10.18
N ILE A 207 4.40 -27.07 10.48
CA ILE A 207 4.15 -25.97 9.55
C ILE A 207 5.45 -25.20 9.31
N ILE A 208 6.18 -24.89 10.38
CA ILE A 208 7.48 -24.22 10.28
C ILE A 208 8.49 -25.09 9.52
N LYS A 209 8.48 -26.41 9.73
CA LYS A 209 9.29 -27.36 8.96
C LYS A 209 8.90 -27.41 7.48
N ALA A 210 7.61 -27.36 7.16
CA ALA A 210 7.12 -27.32 5.78
C ALA A 210 7.63 -26.09 5.03
N ILE A 211 7.56 -24.92 5.66
CA ILE A 211 8.04 -23.67 5.07
C ILE A 211 9.57 -23.68 4.92
N HIS A 212 10.28 -24.23 5.91
CA HIS A 212 11.73 -24.42 5.81
C HIS A 212 12.12 -25.31 4.63
N TYR A 213 11.49 -26.48 4.54
CA TYR A 213 11.71 -27.43 3.45
C TYR A 213 11.38 -26.83 2.09
N PHE A 214 10.28 -26.09 1.99
CA PHE A 214 9.88 -25.40 0.77
C PHE A 214 10.95 -24.43 0.26
N ILE A 215 11.62 -23.71 1.16
CA ILE A 215 12.65 -22.71 0.79
C ILE A 215 14.02 -23.36 0.54
N LYS A 216 14.43 -24.30 1.40
CA LYS A 216 15.75 -24.93 1.33
C LYS A 216 15.84 -26.04 0.29
N GLY A 217 14.72 -26.69 0.00
CA GLY A 217 14.63 -27.85 -0.87
C GLY A 217 14.98 -29.17 -0.17
N PRO A 218 15.11 -30.26 -0.96
CA PRO A 218 15.24 -31.63 -0.49
C PRO A 218 16.38 -31.87 0.52
N ASP A 219 17.50 -31.16 0.38
CA ASP A 219 18.67 -31.29 1.27
C ASP A 219 18.35 -30.97 2.75
N SER A 220 17.21 -30.34 3.01
CA SER A 220 16.75 -30.00 4.36
C SER A 220 15.72 -30.96 4.94
N PHE A 221 15.47 -32.12 4.31
CA PHE A 221 14.46 -33.09 4.73
C PHE A 221 14.61 -33.51 6.20
N ASP A 222 15.85 -33.85 6.59
CA ASP A 222 16.21 -34.28 7.94
C ASP A 222 16.49 -33.12 8.90
N HIS A 223 16.37 -31.87 8.42
CA HIS A 223 16.63 -30.70 9.26
C HIS A 223 15.58 -30.61 10.38
N GLN A 224 16.07 -30.60 11.62
CA GLN A 224 15.24 -30.45 12.80
C GLN A 224 15.21 -28.99 13.26
N ILE A 225 14.01 -28.42 13.32
CA ILE A 225 13.80 -27.06 13.80
C ILE A 225 13.53 -27.11 15.29
N LYS A 226 14.47 -26.58 16.07
CA LYS A 226 14.34 -26.46 17.52
C LYS A 226 13.62 -25.16 17.89
N PRO A 227 12.83 -25.13 18.97
CA PRO A 227 12.23 -23.89 19.44
C PRO A 227 13.31 -22.91 19.93
N GLU A 228 13.09 -21.62 19.71
CA GLU A 228 13.95 -20.52 20.15
C GLU A 228 13.85 -20.30 21.67
N ASN A 229 12.67 -20.54 22.26
CA ASN A 229 12.39 -20.41 23.70
C ASN A 229 11.16 -21.28 24.11
N SER A 230 10.22 -20.74 24.91
CA SER A 230 9.02 -21.39 25.48
C SER A 230 7.98 -21.88 24.44
N LYS A 231 8.43 -22.69 23.47
CA LYS A 231 7.69 -23.26 22.32
C LYS A 231 7.45 -22.29 21.16
N VAL A 232 8.26 -21.25 21.00
CA VAL A 232 8.27 -20.43 19.78
C VAL A 232 9.25 -21.01 18.76
N TYR A 233 8.80 -21.22 17.53
CA TYR A 233 9.60 -21.73 16.43
C TYR A 233 9.88 -20.60 15.45
N ARG A 234 11.15 -20.41 15.09
CA ARG A 234 11.59 -19.42 14.10
C ARG A 234 12.44 -20.10 13.04
N ILE A 235 12.16 -19.76 11.80
CA ILE A 235 13.07 -20.01 10.67
C ILE A 235 13.57 -18.68 10.15
N SER A 236 14.83 -18.63 9.75
CA SER A 236 15.42 -17.45 9.12
C SER A 236 16.39 -17.82 8.02
N PHE A 237 16.35 -17.05 6.93
CA PHE A 237 17.11 -17.28 5.71
C PHE A 237 17.89 -16.02 5.35
N SER A 238 19.18 -16.17 5.10
CA SER A 238 20.09 -15.08 4.75
C SER A 238 21.10 -15.45 3.65
N SER A 239 21.15 -16.72 3.24
CA SER A 239 22.08 -17.15 2.19
C SER A 239 21.63 -16.66 0.82
N LYS A 240 22.57 -16.35 -0.08
CA LYS A 240 22.25 -15.86 -1.43
C LYS A 240 21.29 -16.79 -2.20
N LYS A 241 21.45 -18.11 -2.06
CA LYS A 241 20.58 -19.13 -2.68
C LYS A 241 19.14 -18.99 -2.17
N ASP A 242 18.97 -18.99 -0.85
CA ASP A 242 17.64 -18.90 -0.24
C ASP A 242 16.95 -17.57 -0.57
N LEU A 243 17.70 -16.46 -0.48
CA LEU A 243 17.16 -15.13 -0.77
C LEU A 243 16.72 -15.01 -2.23
N SER A 244 17.48 -15.58 -3.16
CA SER A 244 17.12 -15.60 -4.59
C SER A 244 15.85 -16.42 -4.83
N PHE A 245 15.71 -17.57 -4.16
CA PHE A 245 14.48 -18.37 -4.22
C PHE A 245 13.27 -17.61 -3.67
N ILE A 246 13.41 -16.98 -2.50
CA ILE A 246 12.37 -16.17 -1.86
C ILE A 246 11.94 -15.01 -2.76
N ILE A 247 12.91 -14.31 -3.37
CA ILE A 247 12.62 -13.22 -4.31
C ILE A 247 11.80 -13.77 -5.49
N ASN A 248 12.28 -14.83 -6.14
CA ASN A 248 11.59 -15.44 -7.28
C ASN A 248 10.18 -15.93 -6.94
N PHE A 249 9.98 -16.45 -5.73
CA PHE A 249 8.68 -16.91 -5.25
C PHE A 249 7.70 -15.75 -5.09
N PHE A 250 8.06 -14.69 -4.37
CA PHE A 250 7.16 -13.56 -4.09
C PHE A 250 7.01 -12.59 -5.27
N ASP A 251 7.93 -12.57 -6.23
CA ASP A 251 7.75 -11.88 -7.51
C ASP A 251 6.64 -12.51 -8.35
N LYS A 252 6.59 -13.86 -8.36
CA LYS A 252 5.52 -14.62 -9.04
C LYS A 252 4.21 -14.65 -8.24
N ASN A 253 4.31 -14.55 -6.91
CA ASN A 253 3.19 -14.63 -5.99
C ASN A 253 3.15 -13.38 -5.10
N THR A 254 2.59 -12.31 -5.67
CA THR A 254 2.67 -10.96 -5.12
C THR A 254 2.03 -10.85 -3.72
N LEU A 255 2.82 -10.37 -2.76
CA LEU A 255 2.36 -9.95 -1.43
C LEU A 255 1.47 -8.70 -1.53
N LEU A 256 0.65 -8.47 -0.52
CA LEU A 256 -0.23 -7.29 -0.43
C LEU A 256 -0.05 -6.56 0.91
N GLY A 257 -0.62 -5.36 1.02
CA GLY A 257 -0.57 -4.54 2.23
C GLY A 257 0.84 -4.12 2.64
N TYR A 258 1.04 -3.89 3.94
CA TYR A 258 2.32 -3.45 4.47
C TYR A 258 3.44 -4.49 4.27
N LYS A 259 3.12 -5.79 4.23
CA LYS A 259 4.12 -6.83 3.98
C LYS A 259 4.77 -6.69 2.60
N LYS A 260 4.00 -6.29 1.59
CA LYS A 260 4.53 -6.01 0.25
C LYS A 260 5.58 -4.89 0.30
N LEU A 261 5.26 -3.79 0.97
CA LEU A 261 6.21 -2.68 1.16
C LEU A 261 7.47 -3.14 1.90
N GLN A 262 7.32 -3.99 2.92
CA GLN A 262 8.45 -4.58 3.65
C GLN A 262 9.34 -5.42 2.72
N TYR A 263 8.73 -6.26 1.87
CA TYR A 263 9.42 -7.10 0.90
C TYR A 263 10.13 -6.28 -0.19
N ASP A 264 9.47 -5.29 -0.79
CA ASP A 264 10.02 -4.47 -1.88
C ASP A 264 11.27 -3.69 -1.43
N ASN A 265 11.23 -3.13 -0.21
CA ASN A 265 12.37 -2.45 0.41
C ASN A 265 13.53 -3.41 0.67
N TRP A 266 13.22 -4.58 1.22
CA TRP A 266 14.20 -5.61 1.51
C TRP A 266 14.87 -6.16 0.24
N LYS A 267 14.08 -6.44 -0.80
CA LYS A 267 14.56 -6.87 -2.12
C LYS A 267 15.46 -5.81 -2.76
N SER A 268 15.07 -4.53 -2.73
CA SER A 268 15.85 -3.43 -3.29
C SER A 268 17.23 -3.31 -2.64
N ASN A 269 17.32 -3.50 -1.31
CA ASN A 269 18.60 -3.53 -0.60
C ASN A 269 19.52 -4.69 -1.02
N ILE A 270 18.93 -5.87 -1.27
CA ILE A 270 19.69 -7.03 -1.78
C ILE A 270 20.25 -6.72 -3.18
N ILE A 271 19.43 -6.16 -4.07
CA ILE A 271 19.83 -5.87 -5.45
C ILE A 271 20.90 -4.79 -5.51
N SER A 272 20.80 -3.72 -4.71
CA SER A 272 21.81 -2.65 -4.69
C SER A 272 23.18 -3.17 -4.22
N LYS A 273 23.22 -4.04 -3.21
CA LYS A 273 24.45 -4.68 -2.75
C LYS A 273 25.06 -5.63 -3.77
N MET A 274 24.24 -6.38 -4.52
CA MET A 274 24.74 -7.22 -5.62
C MET A 274 25.38 -6.40 -6.75
N LYS A 275 25.01 -5.11 -6.89
CA LYS A 275 25.55 -4.18 -7.89
C LYS A 275 26.73 -3.33 -7.38
N GLY A 276 27.26 -3.61 -6.19
CA GLY A 276 28.47 -2.93 -5.67
C GLY A 276 28.28 -1.48 -5.22
N SER A 277 27.06 -1.02 -4.97
CA SER A 277 26.80 0.34 -4.47
C SER A 277 26.62 0.34 -2.95
N ALA A 278 27.51 1.05 -2.25
CA ALA A 278 27.46 1.23 -0.80
C ALA A 278 26.18 1.97 -0.38
N SER A 279 25.48 1.45 0.64
CA SER A 279 24.29 2.09 1.22
C SER A 279 24.46 2.22 2.74
N ASN A 280 24.58 3.48 3.20
CA ASN A 280 24.42 3.86 4.59
C ASN A 280 22.92 3.87 4.91
N VAL A 281 22.54 3.11 5.95
CA VAL A 281 21.16 3.02 6.47
C VAL A 281 21.15 3.60 7.87
N ILE A 282 20.27 4.57 8.12
CA ILE A 282 19.67 4.79 9.45
C ILE A 282 18.15 4.83 9.28
N LEU A 283 17.48 4.07 10.13
CA LEU A 283 16.09 3.60 10.09
C LEU A 283 15.04 4.68 10.43
N PRO A 284 13.79 4.57 9.91
CA PRO A 284 12.63 5.14 10.58
C PRO A 284 11.49 4.13 10.86
N LYS A 285 10.84 4.31 12.02
CA LYS A 285 9.42 4.00 12.22
C LYS A 285 8.58 5.12 11.58
N VAL A 286 7.37 4.76 11.16
CA VAL A 286 6.27 5.62 10.69
C VAL A 286 6.23 5.91 9.18
N SER A 287 5.14 5.40 8.59
CA SER A 287 4.44 5.78 7.36
C SER A 287 5.17 5.73 6.02
N ASN A 288 4.42 5.14 5.07
CA ASN A 288 4.33 5.46 3.65
C ASN A 288 4.95 4.44 2.68
N ASN A 289 4.13 4.08 1.70
CA ASN A 289 4.44 4.02 0.27
C ASN A 289 5.90 4.26 -0.06
N ASN A 290 6.48 3.34 -0.85
CA ASN A 290 7.44 3.57 -1.93
C ASN A 290 8.24 2.27 -2.18
N ASP A 291 8.35 1.66 -3.37
CA ASP A 291 8.89 2.23 -4.61
C ASP A 291 9.60 3.55 -4.33
N SER A 292 10.88 3.49 -3.96
CA SER A 292 11.71 4.53 -3.30
C SER A 292 11.80 5.90 -4.01
N SER A 293 10.92 6.19 -4.95
CA SER A 293 10.73 7.47 -5.59
C SER A 293 9.25 7.76 -5.71
N LEU A 294 8.86 9.03 -5.51
CA LEU A 294 7.56 9.51 -5.96
C LEU A 294 7.33 9.04 -7.42
N ASN A 295 6.09 8.65 -7.75
CA ASN A 295 5.74 8.20 -9.11
C ASN A 295 6.36 9.15 -10.15
N LYS A 296 7.00 8.61 -11.20
CA LYS A 296 7.77 9.46 -12.12
C LYS A 296 6.93 10.54 -12.81
N ASN A 297 5.69 10.23 -13.17
CA ASN A 297 4.74 11.20 -13.73
C ASN A 297 4.32 12.23 -12.68
N TYR A 298 4.23 11.81 -11.41
CA TYR A 298 4.01 12.73 -10.31
C TYR A 298 5.22 13.65 -10.07
N LEU A 299 6.44 13.14 -10.18
CA LEU A 299 7.67 13.94 -10.09
C LEU A 299 7.71 15.01 -11.18
N TYR A 300 7.37 14.68 -12.43
CA TYR A 300 7.30 15.67 -13.51
C TYR A 300 6.34 16.81 -13.18
N LEU A 301 5.16 16.49 -12.65
CA LEU A 301 4.21 17.50 -12.16
C LEU A 301 4.80 18.35 -11.03
N ILE A 302 5.37 17.72 -10.01
CA ILE A 302 5.88 18.42 -8.83
C ILE A 302 7.06 19.34 -9.18
N TYR A 303 8.00 18.91 -10.01
CA TYR A 303 9.15 19.72 -10.40
C TYR A 303 8.72 21.00 -11.12
N GLY A 304 7.69 20.93 -11.98
CA GLY A 304 7.09 22.10 -12.60
C GLY A 304 6.45 23.05 -11.58
N LEU A 305 5.71 22.50 -10.60
CA LEU A 305 5.02 23.28 -9.57
C LEU A 305 5.99 23.91 -8.54
N LEU A 306 7.08 23.23 -8.20
CA LEU A 306 8.08 23.68 -7.22
C LEU A 306 9.00 24.79 -7.74
N LEU A 307 9.24 24.87 -9.05
CA LEU A 307 9.83 26.08 -9.65
C LEU A 307 8.93 27.30 -9.45
N GLY A 308 7.63 27.09 -9.22
CA GLY A 308 6.64 28.13 -9.00
C GLY A 308 6.45 28.55 -7.55
N ASN A 309 5.22 28.89 -7.16
CA ASN A 309 4.89 29.27 -5.78
C ASN A 309 4.58 28.08 -4.84
N SER A 310 4.48 26.86 -5.37
CA SER A 310 4.27 25.67 -4.52
C SER A 310 5.52 25.39 -3.67
N PHE A 311 5.32 24.72 -2.54
CA PHE A 311 6.39 24.46 -1.58
C PHE A 311 6.17 23.17 -0.79
N ILE A 312 7.25 22.62 -0.24
CA ILE A 312 7.18 21.47 0.65
C ILE A 312 7.20 22.00 2.09
N LEU A 313 6.15 21.69 2.85
CA LEU A 313 6.12 21.94 4.29
C LEU A 313 6.88 20.80 4.98
N ASN A 314 7.83 21.13 5.85
CA ASN A 314 8.50 20.19 6.74
C ASN A 314 8.54 20.76 8.17
N LYS A 315 7.58 20.37 9.03
CA LYS A 315 7.47 20.83 10.43
C LYS A 315 6.84 19.76 11.32
N ASN A 316 7.33 19.59 12.55
CA ASN A 316 6.69 18.80 13.62
C ASN A 316 6.22 17.39 13.18
N ASN A 317 7.10 16.61 12.55
CA ASN A 317 6.80 15.28 11.97
C ASN A 317 5.78 15.27 10.82
N GLU A 318 5.41 16.43 10.27
CA GLU A 318 4.66 16.54 9.03
C GLU A 318 5.57 16.95 7.89
N ILE A 319 5.52 16.17 6.80
CA ILE A 319 6.13 16.55 5.55
C ILE A 319 5.15 16.35 4.39
N LYS A 320 4.75 17.43 3.74
CA LYS A 320 3.73 17.42 2.67
C LYS A 320 3.99 18.51 1.65
N LEU A 321 3.57 18.26 0.41
CA LEU A 321 3.56 19.26 -0.65
C LEU A 321 2.31 20.13 -0.50
N ILE A 322 2.50 21.44 -0.55
CA ILE A 322 1.43 22.43 -0.60
C ILE A 322 1.49 23.10 -1.97
N ILE A 323 0.43 22.91 -2.73
CA ILE A 323 0.28 23.49 -4.07
C ILE A 323 -0.52 24.76 -3.95
N GLU A 324 0.08 25.87 -4.38
CA GLU A 324 -0.51 27.19 -4.31
C GLU A 324 -0.79 27.71 -5.72
N ILE A 325 -2.07 28.03 -6.00
CA ILE A 325 -2.53 28.58 -7.28
C ILE A 325 -3.34 29.85 -7.03
N GLU A 326 -3.23 30.84 -7.91
CA GLU A 326 -4.06 32.06 -7.83
C GLU A 326 -5.56 31.73 -7.88
N GLY A 327 -6.35 32.39 -7.04
CA GLY A 327 -7.76 32.07 -6.80
C GLY A 327 -8.69 32.19 -8.01
N LYS A 328 -8.28 32.92 -9.05
CA LYS A 328 -9.03 33.05 -10.32
C LYS A 328 -8.91 31.82 -11.23
N HIS A 329 -8.00 30.88 -10.94
CA HIS A 329 -7.72 29.71 -11.77
C HIS A 329 -8.32 28.41 -11.20
N MET A 330 -9.61 28.43 -10.86
CA MET A 330 -10.32 27.29 -10.26
C MET A 330 -10.23 26.02 -11.11
N SER A 331 -10.50 26.12 -12.42
CA SER A 331 -10.41 24.97 -13.34
C SER A 331 -9.02 24.35 -13.37
N TYR A 332 -7.97 25.16 -13.18
CA TYR A 332 -6.59 24.67 -13.16
C TYR A 332 -6.26 23.91 -11.87
N ILE A 333 -6.62 24.45 -10.70
CA ILE A 333 -6.39 23.71 -9.46
C ILE A 333 -7.25 22.44 -9.38
N THR A 334 -8.47 22.44 -9.94
CA THR A 334 -9.30 21.23 -10.04
C THR A 334 -8.65 20.18 -10.95
N HIS A 335 -8.04 20.59 -12.06
CA HIS A 335 -7.27 19.68 -12.92
C HIS A 335 -6.09 19.05 -12.18
N ILE A 336 -5.31 19.88 -11.47
CA ILE A 336 -4.20 19.40 -10.64
C ILE A 336 -4.72 18.45 -9.56
N HIS A 337 -5.79 18.83 -8.85
CA HIS A 337 -6.42 18.02 -7.80
C HIS A 337 -6.82 16.64 -8.33
N LYS A 338 -7.56 16.56 -9.43
CA LYS A 338 -7.96 15.29 -10.05
C LYS A 338 -6.76 14.42 -10.40
N LYS A 339 -5.71 15.03 -10.97
CA LYS A 339 -4.49 14.30 -11.35
C LYS A 339 -3.77 13.74 -10.12
N ILE A 340 -3.57 14.55 -9.09
CA ILE A 340 -2.90 14.14 -7.84
C ILE A 340 -3.74 13.12 -7.06
N LEU A 341 -5.07 13.28 -7.08
CA LEU A 341 -6.02 12.34 -6.49
C LEU A 341 -5.96 10.98 -7.19
N SER A 342 -5.94 10.95 -8.53
CA SER A 342 -5.83 9.71 -9.31
C SER A 342 -4.52 8.96 -9.07
N LEU A 343 -3.48 9.68 -8.63
CA LEU A 343 -2.18 9.13 -8.27
C LEU A 343 -2.07 8.77 -6.77
N GLY A 344 -3.12 9.02 -5.98
CA GLY A 344 -3.21 8.65 -4.57
C GLY A 344 -2.46 9.58 -3.60
N TYR A 345 -2.19 10.83 -3.97
CA TYR A 345 -1.36 11.74 -3.17
C TYR A 345 -2.13 12.82 -2.38
N CYS A 346 -3.44 12.95 -2.54
CA CYS A 346 -4.26 13.89 -1.77
C CYS A 346 -5.66 13.33 -1.47
N GLU A 347 -6.37 13.99 -0.56
CA GLU A 347 -7.78 13.67 -0.26
C GLU A 347 -8.70 14.17 -1.37
N ASP A 348 -9.84 13.50 -1.55
CA ASP A 348 -10.94 14.01 -2.37
C ASP A 348 -11.70 15.12 -1.62
N LYS A 349 -11.03 16.27 -1.45
CA LYS A 349 -11.56 17.48 -0.80
C LYS A 349 -11.28 18.71 -1.65
N LEU A 350 -12.18 19.68 -1.56
CA LEU A 350 -12.02 20.97 -2.24
C LEU A 350 -10.78 21.74 -1.71
N PRO A 351 -10.06 22.48 -2.57
CA PRO A 351 -8.93 23.30 -2.16
C PRO A 351 -9.32 24.37 -1.14
N LEU A 352 -8.43 24.68 -0.21
CA LEU A 352 -8.63 25.73 0.79
C LEU A 352 -8.41 27.09 0.15
N ILE A 353 -9.34 28.02 0.30
CA ILE A 353 -9.18 29.40 -0.17
C ILE A 353 -8.62 30.26 0.96
N LYS A 354 -7.52 30.96 0.72
CA LYS A 354 -6.94 31.95 1.64
C LYS A 354 -6.84 33.31 0.97
N THR A 355 -7.15 34.36 1.72
CA THR A 355 -6.91 35.74 1.30
C THR A 355 -5.56 36.21 1.83
N LYS A 356 -4.70 36.73 0.96
CA LYS A 356 -3.41 37.33 1.29
C LYS A 356 -3.46 38.83 0.99
N ILE A 357 -2.91 39.65 1.88
CA ILE A 357 -2.68 41.07 1.62
C ILE A 357 -1.39 41.16 0.80
N VAL A 358 -1.46 41.78 -0.38
CA VAL A 358 -0.30 42.10 -1.21
C VAL A 358 0.08 43.58 -1.06
N ARG A 359 1.28 43.94 -1.55
CA ARG A 359 1.79 45.33 -1.48
C ARG A 359 0.74 46.32 -2.00
N GLY A 360 0.50 47.38 -1.23
CA GLY A 360 -0.51 48.39 -1.51
C GLY A 360 -1.90 48.13 -0.91
N GLY A 361 -2.03 47.15 0.00
CA GLY A 361 -3.30 46.87 0.70
C GLY A 361 -4.31 46.04 -0.09
N ASN A 362 -3.97 45.68 -1.33
CA ASN A 362 -4.82 44.86 -2.19
C ASN A 362 -4.95 43.43 -1.65
N LEU A 363 -6.14 42.85 -1.77
CA LEU A 363 -6.41 41.48 -1.38
C LEU A 363 -6.23 40.56 -2.59
N ASN A 364 -5.36 39.57 -2.48
CA ASN A 364 -5.24 38.49 -3.46
C ASN A 364 -5.77 37.18 -2.85
N LYS A 365 -6.60 36.45 -3.58
CA LYS A 365 -7.06 35.12 -3.16
C LYS A 365 -6.12 34.08 -3.74
N VAL A 366 -5.70 33.13 -2.91
CA VAL A 366 -4.96 31.93 -3.33
C VAL A 366 -5.71 30.69 -2.90
N MET A 367 -5.56 29.62 -3.67
CA MET A 367 -6.08 28.30 -3.34
C MET A 367 -4.93 27.39 -2.98
N LEU A 368 -5.09 26.64 -1.89
CA LEU A 368 -4.13 25.69 -1.38
C LEU A 368 -4.69 24.28 -1.50
N LEU A 369 -4.00 23.46 -2.28
CA LEU A 369 -4.21 22.02 -2.30
C LEU A 369 -3.13 21.36 -1.45
N HIS A 370 -3.56 20.56 -0.48
CA HIS A 370 -2.68 19.86 0.45
C HIS A 370 -2.58 18.40 0.04
N THR A 371 -1.36 17.88 -0.09
CA THR A 371 -1.15 16.44 -0.24
C THR A 371 -1.16 15.76 1.13
N PHE A 372 -1.22 14.44 1.12
CA PHE A 372 -0.95 13.64 2.31
C PHE A 372 0.47 13.90 2.86
N ASN A 373 0.64 13.67 4.15
CA ASN A 373 1.96 13.57 4.77
C ASN A 373 2.70 12.38 4.14
N ASN A 374 3.81 12.66 3.46
CA ASN A 374 4.53 11.66 2.69
C ASN A 374 6.04 11.84 2.87
N ASN A 375 6.68 10.88 3.54
CA ASN A 375 8.11 10.88 3.84
C ASN A 375 9.00 10.93 2.60
N ASN A 376 8.49 10.56 1.43
CA ASN A 376 9.23 10.66 0.17
C ASN A 376 9.40 12.10 -0.31
N TYR A 377 8.62 13.04 0.24
CA TYR A 377 8.93 14.45 0.09
C TYR A 377 10.15 14.88 0.90
N LEU A 378 10.72 14.05 1.79
CA LEU A 378 11.93 14.41 2.54
C LEU A 378 13.16 14.47 1.65
N GLU A 379 13.30 13.50 0.74
CA GLU A 379 14.37 13.54 -0.26
C GLU A 379 14.20 14.76 -1.17
N LEU A 380 12.96 15.03 -1.61
CA LEU A 380 12.65 16.20 -2.41
C LEU A 380 12.91 17.50 -1.65
N PHE A 381 12.54 17.56 -0.37
CA PHE A 381 12.81 18.70 0.51
C PHE A 381 14.32 18.94 0.64
N ASN A 382 15.10 17.91 0.91
CA ASN A 382 16.55 18.05 1.05
C ASN A 382 17.24 18.46 -0.25
N LYS A 383 16.68 18.10 -1.42
CA LYS A 383 17.16 18.54 -2.73
C LYS A 383 16.83 20.00 -3.03
N TRP A 384 15.59 20.40 -2.73
CA TRP A 384 15.08 21.72 -3.05
C TRP A 384 15.35 22.77 -1.97
N TYR A 385 15.74 22.39 -0.75
CA TYR A 385 15.95 23.31 0.37
C TYR A 385 17.27 22.97 1.08
N LEU A 386 18.40 23.30 0.46
CA LEU A 386 19.73 22.93 0.98
C LEU A 386 20.01 23.58 2.34
N ASP A 387 19.54 24.81 2.54
CA ASP A 387 19.61 25.55 3.80
C ASP A 387 18.38 25.33 4.69
N LYS A 388 17.46 24.43 4.30
CA LYS A 388 16.17 24.12 4.93
C LYS A 388 15.13 25.25 4.89
N HIS A 389 15.42 26.38 4.23
CA HIS A 389 14.59 27.59 4.27
C HIS A 389 14.24 28.12 2.89
N ASN A 390 15.23 28.29 2.01
CA ASN A 390 15.09 28.85 0.68
C ASN A 390 15.05 27.74 -0.37
N LYS A 391 14.41 28.02 -1.51
CA LYS A 391 14.36 27.06 -2.62
C LYS A 391 15.64 27.14 -3.45
N ASN A 392 16.14 25.97 -3.83
CA ASN A 392 17.26 25.75 -4.73
C ASN A 392 16.79 24.92 -5.92
N ILE A 393 17.43 25.13 -7.08
CA ILE A 393 17.25 24.26 -8.24
C ILE A 393 18.16 23.04 -8.07
N PRO A 394 17.62 21.82 -7.94
CA PRO A 394 18.44 20.64 -7.67
C PRO A 394 19.18 20.15 -8.92
N ASN A 395 20.38 19.59 -8.73
CA ASN A 395 21.19 19.07 -9.84
C ASN A 395 20.51 17.92 -10.63
N ASP A 396 19.60 17.18 -9.98
CA ASP A 396 18.85 16.09 -10.61
C ASP A 396 17.66 16.57 -11.46
N ILE A 397 17.45 17.90 -11.60
CA ILE A 397 16.44 18.48 -12.47
C ILE A 397 16.55 17.97 -13.91
N ILE A 398 17.77 17.65 -14.37
CA ILE A 398 18.04 17.11 -15.70
C ILE A 398 17.23 15.83 -15.97
N ASN A 399 17.05 15.00 -14.94
CA ASN A 399 16.38 13.71 -15.02
C ASN A 399 14.86 13.79 -14.74
N ASN A 400 14.44 14.81 -14.00
CA ASN A 400 13.08 14.92 -13.44
C ASN A 400 12.27 16.11 -13.97
N PHE A 401 12.78 16.83 -14.98
CA PHE A 401 12.09 17.95 -15.64
C PHE A 401 11.94 17.71 -17.14
N ASN A 402 10.71 17.55 -17.62
CA ASN A 402 10.38 17.29 -19.03
C ASN A 402 9.37 18.32 -19.58
N GLU A 403 8.79 18.06 -20.75
CA GLU A 403 7.80 18.92 -21.40
C GLU A 403 6.56 19.13 -20.52
N GLU A 404 6.15 18.11 -19.77
CA GLU A 404 5.06 18.23 -18.80
C GLU A 404 5.43 19.17 -17.65
N SER A 405 6.62 19.02 -17.06
CA SER A 405 7.13 19.93 -16.02
C SER A 405 7.17 21.38 -16.50
N LEU A 406 7.66 21.59 -17.73
CA LEU A 406 7.69 22.90 -18.38
C LEU A 406 6.29 23.48 -18.53
N ALA A 407 5.31 22.68 -18.94
CA ALA A 407 3.92 23.12 -19.08
C ALA A 407 3.34 23.62 -17.74
N TYR A 408 3.47 22.83 -16.66
CA TYR A 408 2.94 23.19 -15.34
C TYR A 408 3.65 24.39 -14.73
N TRP A 409 4.95 24.54 -14.95
CA TRP A 409 5.69 25.72 -14.52
C TRP A 409 5.18 26.99 -15.21
N ILE A 410 5.07 26.98 -16.55
CA ILE A 410 4.60 28.14 -17.32
C ILE A 410 3.12 28.45 -17.05
N MET A 411 2.26 27.44 -16.93
CA MET A 411 0.85 27.66 -16.56
C MET A 411 0.72 28.36 -15.20
N THR A 412 1.61 28.05 -14.25
CA THR A 412 1.54 28.60 -12.90
C THR A 412 2.08 30.03 -12.84
N ASP A 413 3.32 30.26 -13.31
CA ASP A 413 4.03 31.53 -13.08
C ASP A 413 4.39 32.31 -14.36
N GLY A 414 4.12 31.73 -15.53
CA GLY A 414 4.35 32.40 -16.80
C GLY A 414 3.45 33.63 -16.98
N LYS A 415 3.98 34.66 -17.63
CA LYS A 415 3.23 35.85 -18.03
C LYS A 415 3.66 36.27 -19.42
N ILE A 416 2.72 36.40 -20.34
CA ILE A 416 3.00 36.97 -21.65
C ILE A 416 2.80 38.48 -21.60
N SER A 417 3.75 39.22 -22.18
CA SER A 417 3.67 40.66 -22.38
C SER A 417 4.55 41.04 -23.57
N LYS A 418 4.08 41.92 -24.47
CA LYS A 418 4.86 42.41 -25.63
C LYS A 418 5.57 41.29 -26.41
N ASN A 419 4.86 40.21 -26.73
CA ASN A 419 5.37 39.03 -27.45
C ASN A 419 6.55 38.28 -26.80
N LYS A 420 6.78 38.53 -25.51
CA LYS A 420 7.73 37.78 -24.68
C LYS A 420 6.99 37.04 -23.58
N LEU A 421 7.54 35.90 -23.18
CA LEU A 421 7.12 35.16 -22.00
C LEU A 421 8.08 35.49 -20.86
N PHE A 422 7.53 35.83 -19.71
CA PHE A 422 8.24 36.18 -18.50
C PHE A 422 7.90 35.18 -17.41
N VAL A 423 8.91 34.71 -16.67
CA VAL A 423 8.72 33.88 -15.48
C VAL A 423 9.54 34.45 -14.33
N ASN A 424 8.89 34.67 -13.18
CA ASN A 424 9.56 35.24 -12.02
C ASN A 424 10.30 34.15 -11.23
N MET A 425 11.60 34.33 -11.04
CA MET A 425 12.52 33.40 -10.38
C MET A 425 13.17 33.99 -9.13
N LYS A 426 12.56 35.01 -8.51
CA LYS A 426 13.10 35.73 -7.32
C LYS A 426 13.43 34.85 -6.11
N ASN A 427 12.93 33.61 -6.10
CA ASN A 427 13.14 32.66 -5.00
C ASN A 427 14.42 31.82 -5.18
N PHE A 428 15.16 32.01 -6.28
CA PHE A 428 16.35 31.24 -6.65
C PHE A 428 17.54 32.17 -6.87
N ASN A 429 18.76 31.67 -6.71
CA ASN A 429 19.96 32.47 -6.91
C ASN A 429 20.43 32.51 -8.37
N ASP A 430 21.14 33.57 -8.74
CA ASP A 430 21.59 33.81 -10.12
C ASP A 430 22.49 32.69 -10.68
N LYS A 431 23.30 32.05 -9.83
CA LYS A 431 24.22 30.98 -10.27
C LYS A 431 23.44 29.73 -10.70
N GLU A 432 22.44 29.33 -9.92
CA GLU A 432 21.53 28.23 -10.25
C GLU A 432 20.69 28.56 -11.48
N LEU A 433 20.23 29.80 -11.61
CA LEU A 433 19.45 30.23 -12.77
C LEU A 433 20.25 30.17 -14.06
N LYS A 434 21.54 30.50 -14.05
CA LYS A 434 22.42 30.33 -15.22
C LYS A 434 22.54 28.86 -15.65
N ILE A 435 22.72 27.94 -14.70
CA ILE A 435 22.77 26.49 -14.98
C ILE A 435 21.41 26.02 -15.53
N PHE A 436 20.33 26.50 -14.95
CA PHE A 436 18.99 26.13 -15.39
C PHE A 436 18.65 26.68 -16.78
N ILE A 437 19.06 27.90 -17.12
CA ILE A 437 18.97 28.44 -18.48
C ILE A 437 19.69 27.50 -19.46
N GLN A 438 20.96 27.18 -19.19
CA GLN A 438 21.73 26.29 -20.07
C GLN A 438 21.05 24.92 -20.25
N PHE A 439 20.45 24.38 -19.18
CA PHE A 439 19.65 23.17 -19.25
C PHE A 439 18.43 23.32 -20.18
N LEU A 440 17.67 24.42 -20.07
CA LEU A 440 16.52 24.68 -20.93
C LEU A 440 16.93 24.85 -22.40
N GLU A 441 18.04 25.56 -22.65
CA GLU A 441 18.57 25.76 -24.00
C GLU A 441 18.97 24.42 -24.63
N ASN A 442 19.70 23.57 -23.89
CA ASN A 442 20.16 22.28 -24.39
C ASN A 442 19.03 21.26 -24.54
N LYS A 443 18.11 21.16 -23.56
CA LYS A 443 17.08 20.10 -23.53
C LYS A 443 15.92 20.40 -24.48
N PHE A 444 15.49 21.65 -24.55
CA PHE A 444 14.29 22.05 -25.28
C PHE A 444 14.60 22.89 -26.51
N ASN A 445 15.89 23.07 -26.83
CA ASN A 445 16.36 23.87 -27.97
C ASN A 445 15.80 25.29 -27.97
N LEU A 446 15.70 25.87 -26.78
CA LEU A 446 15.30 27.27 -26.57
C LEU A 446 16.56 28.12 -26.69
N HIS A 447 16.47 29.30 -27.29
CA HIS A 447 17.64 30.15 -27.47
C HIS A 447 17.39 31.55 -26.92
N GLN A 448 18.45 32.23 -26.50
CA GLN A 448 18.40 33.63 -26.06
C GLN A 448 17.44 33.84 -24.88
N ILE A 449 17.53 32.96 -23.86
CA ILE A 449 16.81 33.17 -22.60
C ILE A 449 17.60 34.19 -21.78
N HIS A 450 16.99 35.33 -21.47
CA HIS A 450 17.65 36.39 -20.72
C HIS A 450 17.19 36.39 -19.25
N LEU A 451 18.13 36.51 -18.32
CA LEU A 451 17.85 36.76 -16.90
C LEU A 451 17.94 38.26 -16.62
N ASN A 452 16.84 38.88 -16.21
CA ASN A 452 16.75 40.31 -15.92
C ASN A 452 15.98 40.56 -14.62
N ASN A 453 16.64 41.09 -13.58
CA ASN A 453 16.01 41.40 -12.28
C ASN A 453 15.14 40.24 -11.73
N ASN A 454 15.70 39.02 -11.75
CA ASN A 454 15.03 37.76 -11.38
C ASN A 454 13.95 37.25 -12.34
N TRP A 455 13.79 37.84 -13.53
CA TRP A 455 12.87 37.35 -14.54
C TRP A 455 13.62 36.61 -15.63
N LEU A 456 13.13 35.41 -15.97
CA LEU A 456 13.51 34.75 -17.22
C LEU A 456 12.63 35.28 -18.35
N GLU A 457 13.26 35.85 -19.37
CA GLU A 457 12.61 36.35 -20.58
C GLU A 457 12.83 35.39 -21.75
N PHE A 458 11.74 34.94 -22.36
CA PHE A 458 11.74 34.08 -23.54
C PHE A 458 11.19 34.88 -24.73
N ASN A 459 11.88 34.85 -25.86
CA ASN A 459 11.45 35.51 -27.09
C ASN A 459 10.24 34.81 -27.74
N SER A 460 9.66 35.42 -28.78
CA SER A 460 8.48 34.91 -29.46
C SER A 460 8.69 33.54 -30.14
N ASN A 461 9.91 33.22 -30.58
CA ASN A 461 10.24 31.91 -31.14
C ASN A 461 10.21 30.83 -30.06
N ASN A 462 10.78 31.11 -28.89
CA ASN A 462 10.71 30.22 -27.74
C ASN A 462 9.25 29.98 -27.32
N ILE A 463 8.37 31.00 -27.34
CA ILE A 463 6.93 30.80 -27.03
C ILE A 463 6.31 29.76 -27.96
N LYS A 464 6.58 29.84 -29.28
CA LYS A 464 6.07 28.87 -30.27
C LYS A 464 6.63 27.47 -30.01
N GLN A 465 7.93 27.35 -29.77
CA GLN A 465 8.58 26.07 -29.47
C GLN A 465 8.01 25.45 -28.20
N ILE A 466 7.94 26.22 -27.11
CA ILE A 466 7.35 25.82 -25.83
C ILE A 466 5.92 25.35 -26.06
N TYR A 467 5.09 26.12 -26.75
CA TYR A 467 3.71 25.71 -27.04
C TYR A 467 3.65 24.37 -27.76
N ASN A 468 4.48 24.17 -28.79
CA ASN A 468 4.48 22.93 -29.57
C ASN A 468 4.81 21.69 -28.73
N ILE A 469 5.86 21.76 -27.91
CA ILE A 469 6.29 20.61 -27.09
C ILE A 469 5.39 20.38 -25.87
N THR A 470 4.74 21.43 -25.35
CA THR A 470 3.90 21.34 -24.15
C THR A 470 2.41 21.18 -24.45
N LYS A 471 1.97 21.31 -25.71
CA LYS A 471 0.57 21.25 -26.15
C LYS A 471 -0.26 20.12 -25.52
N PRO A 472 0.25 18.87 -25.38
CA PRO A 472 -0.51 17.77 -24.77
C PRO A 472 -0.89 17.99 -23.30
N TYR A 473 -0.18 18.87 -22.59
CA TYR A 473 -0.30 19.09 -21.15
C TYR A 473 -1.01 20.41 -20.78
N ILE A 474 -1.24 21.28 -21.77
CA ILE A 474 -1.89 22.59 -21.56
C ILE A 474 -3.40 22.40 -21.44
N ILE A 475 -3.96 22.82 -20.31
CA ILE A 475 -5.42 22.83 -20.15
C ILE A 475 -6.07 24.03 -20.84
N PRO A 476 -7.32 23.91 -21.33
CA PRO A 476 -7.99 24.98 -22.06
C PRO A 476 -7.99 26.33 -21.34
N SER A 477 -8.27 26.35 -20.03
CA SER A 477 -8.34 27.57 -19.24
C SER A 477 -7.00 28.28 -19.03
N MET A 478 -5.88 27.64 -19.38
CA MET A 478 -4.52 28.19 -19.21
C MET A 478 -3.81 28.45 -20.55
N LYS A 479 -4.47 28.21 -21.69
CA LYS A 479 -3.89 28.45 -23.04
C LYS A 479 -3.40 29.89 -23.23
N PHE A 480 -4.04 30.87 -22.60
CA PHE A 480 -3.65 32.28 -22.67
C PHE A 480 -2.21 32.55 -22.18
N LYS A 481 -1.63 31.66 -21.38
CA LYS A 481 -0.23 31.74 -20.92
C LYS A 481 0.80 31.44 -22.03
N PHE A 482 0.35 30.97 -23.19
CA PHE A 482 1.18 30.55 -24.33
C PHE A 482 0.81 31.29 -25.64
N LEU A 483 -0.17 32.18 -25.60
CA LEU A 483 -0.62 32.93 -26.78
C LEU A 483 -0.23 34.39 -26.59
N SER A 484 0.55 34.93 -27.53
CA SER A 484 0.68 36.38 -27.65
C SER A 484 -0.65 36.94 -28.14
N THR A 485 -1.30 37.77 -27.31
CA THR A 485 -2.31 38.68 -27.83
C THR A 485 -1.58 39.63 -28.76
N GLY A 486 -1.74 39.44 -30.07
CA GLY A 486 -1.33 40.42 -31.06
C GLY A 486 -2.12 41.69 -30.79
N HIS A 487 -1.43 42.71 -30.30
CA HIS A 487 -1.78 44.09 -30.54
C HIS A 487 -0.68 44.68 -31.41
#